data_AF-A0A1J5IJC0-F1
#
_entry.id   AF-A0A1J5IJC0-F1
#
_cell.length_a   1.000
_cell.length_b   1.000
_cell.length_c   1.000
_cell.angle_alpha   90.00
_cell.angle_beta   90.00
_cell.angle_gamma   90.00
#
_symmetry.space_group_name_H-M   'P 1'
#
loop_
_entity.id
_entity.type
_entity.pdbx_description
1 polymer ?
#
loop_
_entity_poly.entity_id
_entity_poly.type
_entity_poly.pdbx_seq_one_letter_code
_entity_poly.pdbx_strand_id
1 'polypeptide(L)'
;MNNLIPFDQGRIRKIWHHEQWYFSVIDIVAVLTEQPDYQISRKYWNKLAERLKKEGSEVVTNCHRLKLVAQDGKMRETDAANTETLLRLIQSVPSPKAEPLKLWLARMGTERIAEIQDPSQGIDRARALWQKHGRSEKWIQQRMMGQETRNKLTDYWKDHGVAEGDEYAILTNIIHQEWTDLSVQDHKTLKGLSKPHNLRDHMNEAELILTALAELSTRQIADSMQARGLRQNKIPAQKGGRIAKNARRELESKTGKSVITDENFLAPLNKANKIS
;
A
#
# COMPACT_ATOMS: atom_id res chain seq x y z
N MET A 1 0.81 19.43 5.20
CA MET A 1 1.04 18.17 5.94
C MET A 1 2.39 18.27 6.61
N ASN A 2 2.45 18.24 7.94
CA ASN A 2 3.72 18.11 8.65
C ASN A 2 4.34 16.77 8.24
N ASN A 3 5.54 16.81 7.65
CA ASN A 3 6.34 15.63 7.31
C ASN A 3 6.66 14.87 8.62
N LEU A 4 5.84 13.89 8.96
CA LEU A 4 5.95 13.18 10.23
C LEU A 4 7.23 12.33 10.31
N ILE A 5 7.79 11.91 9.17
CA ILE A 5 9.18 11.43 9.07
C ILE A 5 9.68 11.64 7.64
N PRO A 6 10.87 12.20 7.45
CA PRO A 6 11.42 12.34 6.12
C PRO A 6 12.39 11.21 5.82
N PHE A 7 11.93 9.95 5.80
CA PHE A 7 12.78 8.84 5.31
C PHE A 7 13.26 9.06 3.86
N ASP A 8 12.64 10.02 3.15
CA ASP A 8 12.86 10.34 1.75
C ASP A 8 13.36 11.77 1.49
N GLN A 9 13.91 12.49 2.50
CA GLN A 9 14.47 13.84 2.30
C GLN A 9 15.80 13.88 1.50
N GLY A 10 16.13 12.84 0.74
CA GLY A 10 17.40 12.72 -0.01
C GLY A 10 18.67 12.65 0.85
N ARG A 11 18.55 12.82 2.17
CA ARG A 11 19.66 12.83 3.14
C ARG A 11 19.90 11.49 3.83
N ILE A 12 18.92 10.58 3.81
CA ILE A 12 19.03 9.27 4.46
C ILE A 12 19.38 8.24 3.40
N ARG A 13 20.53 7.60 3.57
CA ARG A 13 20.97 6.52 2.68
C ARG A 13 20.12 5.28 2.91
N LYS A 14 19.71 4.64 1.81
CA LYS A 14 18.89 3.43 1.82
C LYS A 14 19.40 2.38 0.84
N ILE A 15 19.12 1.11 1.13
CA ILE A 15 19.43 -0.05 0.29
C ILE A 15 18.26 -1.03 0.31
N TRP A 16 18.01 -1.66 -0.83
CA TRP A 16 17.06 -2.77 -0.90
C TRP A 16 17.74 -4.05 -0.42
N HIS A 17 17.23 -4.64 0.65
CA HIS A 17 17.78 -5.84 1.27
C HIS A 17 16.65 -6.67 1.89
N HIS A 18 16.67 -8.00 1.76
CA HIS A 18 15.61 -8.89 2.25
C HIS A 18 14.19 -8.39 1.91
N GLU A 19 13.96 -8.05 0.63
CA GLU A 19 12.65 -7.61 0.10
C GLU A 19 12.04 -6.38 0.78
N GLN A 20 12.85 -5.58 1.46
CA GLN A 20 12.41 -4.32 2.05
C GLN A 20 13.52 -3.26 2.01
N TRP A 21 13.16 -2.01 2.27
CA TRP A 21 14.14 -0.93 2.40
C TRP A 21 14.78 -0.95 3.79
N TYR A 22 16.11 -0.92 3.79
CA TYR A 22 16.94 -0.66 4.96
C TYR A 22 17.54 0.74 4.85
N PHE A 23 17.59 1.45 5.97
CA PHE A 23 18.09 2.83 6.04
C PHE A 23 19.25 2.93 7.01
N SER A 24 20.19 3.83 6.71
CA SER A 24 21.32 4.13 7.60
C SER A 24 20.83 4.62 8.97
N VAL A 25 21.17 3.87 10.02
CA VAL A 25 20.84 4.23 11.41
C VAL A 25 21.50 5.55 11.81
N ILE A 26 22.74 5.76 11.37
CA ILE A 26 23.49 6.98 11.70
C ILE A 26 22.84 8.21 11.06
N ASP A 27 22.32 8.09 9.84
CA ASP A 27 21.69 9.22 9.14
C ASP A 27 20.35 9.57 9.82
N ILE A 28 19.62 8.55 10.30
CA ILE A 28 18.40 8.75 11.10
C ILE A 28 18.74 9.46 12.42
N VAL A 29 19.77 8.99 13.13
CA VAL A 29 20.24 9.66 14.36
C VAL A 29 20.62 11.11 14.07
N ALA A 30 21.38 11.38 13.01
CA ALA A 30 21.78 12.72 12.61
C ALA A 30 20.58 13.66 12.40
N VAL A 31 19.54 13.18 11.71
CA VAL A 31 18.30 13.93 11.48
C VAL A 31 17.57 14.19 12.80
N LEU A 32 17.44 13.17 13.66
CA LEU A 32 16.72 13.29 14.92
C LEU A 32 17.47 14.17 15.93
N THR A 33 18.80 14.18 15.92
CA THR A 33 19.60 15.00 16.86
C THR A 33 20.02 16.34 16.28
N GLU A 34 19.52 16.71 15.08
CA GLU A 34 19.93 17.91 14.33
C GLU A 34 21.45 18.06 14.21
N GLN A 35 22.15 16.94 14.04
CA GLN A 35 23.60 16.91 14.05
C GLN A 35 24.13 16.66 12.63
N PRO A 36 24.58 17.71 11.91
CA PRO A 36 25.09 17.56 10.55
C PRO A 36 26.40 16.76 10.47
N ASP A 37 27.16 16.67 11.57
CA ASP A 37 28.42 15.93 11.61
C ASP A 37 28.18 14.42 11.76
N TYR A 38 28.71 13.64 10.81
CA TYR A 38 28.61 12.19 10.80
C TYR A 38 29.30 11.53 11.99
N GLN A 39 30.48 12.00 12.40
CA GLN A 39 31.23 11.41 13.52
C GLN A 39 30.54 11.64 14.85
N ILE A 40 29.93 12.81 15.06
CA ILE A 40 29.16 13.09 16.28
C ILE A 40 27.92 12.19 16.32
N SER A 41 27.19 12.07 15.21
CA SER A 41 26.01 11.19 15.11
C SER A 41 26.39 9.71 15.32
N ARG A 42 27.52 9.27 14.78
CA ARG A 42 28.07 7.92 15.00
C ARG A 42 28.43 7.67 16.47
N LYS A 43 29.08 8.64 17.13
CA LYS A 43 29.41 8.54 18.57
C LYS A 43 28.14 8.46 19.41
N TYR A 44 27.13 9.27 19.09
CA TYR A 44 25.83 9.23 19.74
C TYR A 44 25.19 7.85 19.57
N TRP A 45 25.13 7.33 18.34
CA TRP A 45 24.60 5.99 18.06
C TRP A 45 25.33 4.91 18.87
N ASN A 46 26.66 4.90 18.89
CA ASN A 46 27.43 3.91 19.66
C ASN A 46 27.05 3.93 21.16
N LYS A 47 26.87 5.13 21.73
CA LYS A 47 26.47 5.28 23.14
C LYS A 47 25.02 4.87 23.38
N LEU A 48 24.11 5.20 22.47
CA LEU A 48 22.72 4.75 22.55
C LEU A 48 22.62 3.23 22.42
N ALA A 49 23.34 2.63 21.46
CA ALA A 49 23.39 1.20 21.25
C ALA A 49 23.94 0.44 22.48
N GLU A 50 24.94 1.00 23.17
CA GLU A 50 25.44 0.45 24.44
C GLU A 50 24.34 0.41 25.51
N ARG A 51 23.57 1.50 25.65
CA ARG A 51 22.44 1.58 26.61
C ARG A 51 21.33 0.60 26.25
N LEU A 52 20.93 0.57 24.98
CA LEU A 52 19.89 -0.33 24.47
C LEU A 52 20.25 -1.80 24.71
N LYS A 53 21.50 -2.20 24.50
CA LYS A 53 21.96 -3.56 24.81
C LYS A 53 21.84 -3.88 26.30
N LYS A 54 22.18 -2.94 27.18
CA LYS A 54 22.07 -3.12 28.65
C LYS A 54 20.60 -3.23 29.10
N GLU A 55 19.70 -2.56 28.41
CA GLU A 55 18.25 -2.62 28.64
C GLU A 55 17.60 -3.90 28.07
N GLY A 56 18.35 -4.75 27.37
CA GLY A 56 17.81 -5.94 26.69
C GLY A 56 17.04 -5.61 25.40
N SER A 57 17.20 -4.41 24.84
CA SER A 57 16.56 -4.02 23.59
C SER A 57 17.22 -4.70 22.39
N GLU A 58 16.39 -5.32 21.55
CA GLU A 58 16.81 -5.99 20.32
C GLU A 58 17.05 -5.04 19.15
N VAL A 59 16.84 -3.72 19.31
CA VAL A 59 17.03 -2.74 18.23
C VAL A 59 18.43 -2.84 17.62
N VAL A 60 19.46 -3.00 18.44
CA VAL A 60 20.84 -3.12 17.93
C VAL A 60 21.09 -4.49 17.30
N THR A 61 20.48 -5.54 17.83
CA THR A 61 20.57 -6.91 17.27
C THR A 61 19.93 -6.98 15.89
N ASN A 62 18.84 -6.25 15.68
CA ASN A 62 18.10 -6.19 14.41
C ASN A 62 18.69 -5.17 13.41
N CYS A 63 19.80 -4.52 13.75
CA CYS A 63 20.57 -3.72 12.81
C CYS A 63 21.53 -4.61 12.01
N HIS A 64 21.54 -4.47 10.69
CA HIS A 64 22.45 -5.17 9.80
C HIS A 64 23.56 -4.24 9.33
N ARG A 65 24.79 -4.75 9.27
CA ARG A 65 25.90 -4.02 8.65
C ARG A 65 25.84 -4.16 7.14
N LEU A 66 25.37 -3.10 6.48
CA LEU A 66 25.21 -3.06 5.03
C LEU A 66 26.12 -2.00 4.43
N LYS A 67 26.60 -2.24 3.20
CA LYS A 67 27.39 -1.28 2.44
C LYS A 67 26.46 -0.24 1.80
N LEU A 68 26.62 1.03 2.18
CA LEU A 68 25.91 2.17 1.61
C LEU A 68 26.90 3.14 0.97
N VAL A 69 26.46 3.84 -0.08
CA VAL A 69 27.26 4.89 -0.73
C VAL A 69 27.48 6.03 0.26
N ALA A 70 28.73 6.34 0.59
CA ALA A 70 29.08 7.48 1.43
C ALA A 70 29.15 8.79 0.61
N GLN A 71 29.34 9.93 1.29
CA GLN A 71 29.39 11.25 0.64
C GLN A 71 30.52 11.39 -0.40
N ASP A 72 31.60 10.62 -0.25
CA ASP A 72 32.72 10.57 -1.19
C ASP A 72 32.51 9.57 -2.35
N GLY A 73 31.28 9.04 -2.51
CA GLY A 73 30.93 8.08 -3.55
C GLY A 73 31.39 6.64 -3.28
N LYS A 74 32.15 6.39 -2.20
CA LYS A 74 32.64 5.04 -1.88
C LYS A 74 31.63 4.25 -1.05
N MET A 75 31.52 2.96 -1.34
CA MET A 75 30.71 2.04 -0.54
C MET A 75 31.37 1.80 0.82
N ARG A 76 30.66 2.09 1.92
CA ARG A 76 31.13 1.82 3.28
C ARG A 76 30.08 1.11 4.10
N GLU A 77 30.54 0.24 5.00
CA GLU A 77 29.67 -0.44 5.95
C GLU A 77 29.14 0.53 7.00
N THR A 78 27.86 0.42 7.29
CA THR A 78 27.19 1.14 8.36
C THR A 78 26.04 0.28 8.88
N ASP A 79 25.66 0.51 10.13
CA ASP A 79 24.46 -0.10 10.68
C ASP A 79 23.24 0.45 9.93
N ALA A 80 22.43 -0.47 9.43
CA ALA A 80 21.22 -0.19 8.67
C ALA A 80 20.06 -1.01 9.25
N ALA A 81 18.87 -0.44 9.23
CA ALA A 81 17.70 -1.03 9.85
C ALA A 81 16.46 -0.84 8.97
N ASN A 82 15.51 -1.77 9.04
CA ASN A 82 14.21 -1.63 8.39
C ASN A 82 13.29 -0.65 9.14
N THR A 83 12.14 -0.32 8.54
CA THR A 83 11.20 0.65 9.10
C THR A 83 10.78 0.33 10.53
N GLU A 84 10.45 -0.93 10.83
CA GLU A 84 10.01 -1.34 12.18
C GLU A 84 11.09 -1.08 13.24
N THR A 85 12.32 -1.52 12.96
CA THR A 85 13.46 -1.32 13.86
C THR A 85 13.76 0.17 14.05
N LEU A 86 13.61 0.98 13.00
CA LEU A 86 13.76 2.43 13.08
C LEU A 86 12.65 3.10 13.90
N LEU A 87 11.40 2.68 13.76
CA LEU A 87 10.30 3.18 14.60
C LEU A 87 10.58 2.88 16.07
N ARG A 88 11.11 1.70 16.41
CA ARG A 88 11.55 1.39 17.79
C ARG A 88 12.74 2.23 18.24
N LEU A 89 13.74 2.41 17.36
CA LEU A 89 14.90 3.26 17.64
C LEU A 89 14.48 4.68 18.01
N ILE A 90 13.58 5.28 17.23
CA ILE A 90 13.14 6.68 17.41
C ILE A 90 12.55 6.89 18.81
N GLN A 91 11.82 5.90 19.34
CA GLN A 91 11.28 5.98 20.70
C GLN A 91 12.37 6.15 21.77
N SER A 92 13.57 5.62 21.51
CA SER A 92 14.72 5.65 22.42
C SER A 92 15.58 6.90 22.28
N VAL A 93 15.32 7.77 21.29
CA VAL A 93 16.08 9.01 21.08
C VAL A 93 15.41 10.17 21.82
N PRO A 94 16.01 10.72 22.90
CA PRO A 94 15.49 11.91 23.58
C PRO A 94 15.79 13.17 22.76
N SER A 95 14.91 13.50 21.81
CA SER A 95 15.02 14.70 20.98
C SER A 95 13.65 15.36 20.72
N PRO A 96 13.57 16.70 20.71
CA PRO A 96 12.39 17.42 20.24
C PRO A 96 11.96 17.06 18.81
N LYS A 97 12.88 16.62 17.94
CA LYS A 97 12.55 16.14 16.58
C LYS A 97 11.91 14.76 16.55
N ALA A 98 12.23 13.92 17.54
CA ALA A 98 11.61 12.61 17.65
C ALA A 98 10.17 12.74 18.17
N GLU A 99 9.90 13.73 19.03
CA GLU A 99 8.64 13.87 19.77
C GLU A 99 7.37 13.86 18.90
N PRO A 100 7.28 14.61 17.78
CA PRO A 100 6.10 14.53 16.91
C PRO A 100 5.80 13.12 16.42
N LEU A 101 6.84 12.32 16.14
CA LEU A 101 6.65 10.94 15.75
C LEU A 101 6.24 10.06 16.92
N LYS A 102 6.82 10.27 18.12
CA LYS A 102 6.43 9.49 19.31
C LYS A 102 4.96 9.71 19.65
N LEU A 103 4.49 10.95 19.60
CA LEU A 103 3.09 11.31 19.79
C LEU A 103 2.21 10.69 18.71
N TRP A 104 2.67 10.68 17.46
CA TRP A 104 1.96 9.99 16.38
C TRP A 104 1.86 8.48 16.62
N LEU A 105 2.95 7.81 17.02
CA LEU A 105 2.95 6.39 17.35
C LEU A 105 2.02 6.08 18.55
N ALA A 106 2.05 6.91 19.58
CA ALA A 106 1.14 6.80 20.73
C ALA A 106 -0.32 6.92 20.29
N ARG A 107 -0.63 7.92 19.45
CA ARG A 107 -1.97 8.10 18.86
C ARG A 107 -2.39 6.88 18.04
N MET A 108 -1.52 6.36 17.18
CA MET A 108 -1.81 5.17 16.37
C MET A 108 -2.07 3.95 17.26
N GLY A 109 -1.29 3.76 18.33
CA GLY A 109 -1.48 2.71 19.33
C GLY A 109 -2.84 2.82 20.02
N THR A 110 -3.20 4.02 20.48
CA THR A 110 -4.53 4.29 21.08
C THR A 110 -5.66 4.00 20.09
N GLU A 111 -5.53 4.45 18.85
CA GLU A 111 -6.53 4.16 17.79
C GLU A 111 -6.64 2.65 17.52
N ARG A 112 -5.52 1.89 17.50
CA ARG A 112 -5.57 0.42 17.35
C ARG A 112 -6.31 -0.25 18.52
N ILE A 113 -6.06 0.20 19.75
CA ILE A 113 -6.72 -0.35 20.95
C ILE A 113 -8.22 -0.06 20.91
N ALA A 114 -8.60 1.16 20.51
CA ALA A 114 -10.01 1.52 20.35
C ALA A 114 -10.71 0.68 19.26
N GLU A 115 -10.04 0.43 18.13
CA GLU A 115 -10.56 -0.42 17.05
C GLU A 115 -10.76 -1.89 17.47
N ILE A 116 -10.07 -2.39 18.50
CA ILE A 116 -10.33 -3.74 19.04
C ILE A 116 -11.69 -3.79 19.76
N GLN A 117 -12.05 -2.72 20.45
CA GLN A 117 -13.34 -2.61 21.16
C GLN A 117 -14.48 -2.26 20.18
N ASP A 118 -14.19 -1.46 19.17
CA ASP A 118 -15.13 -1.01 18.16
C ASP A 118 -14.50 -1.11 16.75
N PRO A 119 -14.61 -2.27 16.09
CA PRO A 119 -14.06 -2.49 14.76
C PRO A 119 -14.57 -1.52 13.69
N SER A 120 -15.73 -0.90 13.90
CA SER A 120 -16.30 0.08 12.95
C SER A 120 -15.41 1.32 12.79
N GLN A 121 -14.63 1.68 13.81
CA GLN A 121 -13.68 2.80 13.74
C GLN A 121 -12.59 2.56 12.69
N GLY A 122 -12.25 1.29 12.41
CA GLY A 122 -11.31 0.95 11.35
C GLY A 122 -11.85 1.31 9.95
N ILE A 123 -13.15 1.15 9.75
CA ILE A 123 -13.87 1.52 8.53
C ILE A 123 -13.89 3.04 8.39
N ASP A 124 -14.24 3.77 9.45
CA ASP A 124 -14.29 5.22 9.44
C ASP A 124 -12.92 5.85 9.19
N ARG A 125 -11.86 5.28 9.79
CA ARG A 125 -10.48 5.68 9.51
C ARG A 125 -10.10 5.47 8.05
N ALA A 126 -10.48 4.33 7.45
CA ALA A 126 -10.22 4.07 6.03
C ALA A 126 -10.94 5.10 5.14
N ARG A 127 -12.19 5.45 5.46
CA ARG A 127 -12.93 6.53 4.76
C ARG A 127 -12.22 7.87 4.87
N ALA A 128 -11.83 8.26 6.09
CA ALA A 128 -11.12 9.52 6.34
C ALA A 128 -9.76 9.56 5.63
N LEU A 129 -9.07 8.43 5.50
CA LEU A 129 -7.81 8.33 4.76
C LEU A 129 -8.03 8.60 3.26
N TRP A 130 -9.01 7.94 2.64
CA TRP A 130 -9.32 8.21 1.23
C TRP A 130 -9.81 9.64 0.98
N GLN A 131 -10.60 10.23 1.88
CA GLN A 131 -10.98 11.64 1.80
C GLN A 131 -9.76 12.55 1.83
N LYS A 132 -8.78 12.29 2.72
CA LYS A 132 -7.49 13.03 2.75
C LYS A 132 -6.67 12.85 1.47
N HIS A 133 -6.83 11.73 0.77
CA HIS A 133 -6.26 11.50 -0.56
C HIS A 133 -7.08 12.12 -1.71
N GLY A 134 -8.07 12.96 -1.40
CA GLY A 134 -8.86 13.70 -2.39
C GLY A 134 -9.97 12.88 -3.06
N ARG A 135 -10.39 11.75 -2.46
CA ARG A 135 -11.47 10.93 -3.01
C ARG A 135 -12.84 11.47 -2.62
N SER A 136 -13.77 11.44 -3.57
CA SER A 136 -15.17 11.78 -3.30
C SER A 136 -15.84 10.71 -2.44
N GLU A 137 -16.85 11.10 -1.67
CA GLU A 137 -17.61 10.15 -0.83
C GLU A 137 -18.24 9.03 -1.67
N LYS A 138 -18.77 9.39 -2.85
CA LYS A 138 -19.33 8.44 -3.81
C LYS A 138 -18.29 7.40 -4.23
N TRP A 139 -17.09 7.84 -4.60
CA TRP A 139 -16.01 6.92 -4.97
C TRP A 139 -15.63 6.01 -3.80
N ILE A 140 -15.54 6.55 -2.58
CA ILE A 140 -15.20 5.79 -1.37
C ILE A 140 -16.22 4.69 -1.09
N GLN A 141 -17.52 5.03 -1.15
CA GLN A 141 -18.60 4.05 -0.97
C GLN A 141 -18.49 2.92 -2.00
N GLN A 142 -18.30 3.25 -3.28
CA GLN A 142 -18.12 2.25 -4.33
C GLN A 142 -16.89 1.38 -4.10
N ARG A 143 -15.76 1.98 -3.70
CA ARG A 143 -14.52 1.25 -3.42
C ARG A 143 -14.67 0.27 -2.26
N MET A 144 -15.40 0.66 -1.22
CA MET A 144 -15.68 -0.19 -0.05
C MET A 144 -16.63 -1.33 -0.40
N MET A 145 -17.73 -1.05 -1.10
CA MET A 145 -18.65 -2.10 -1.56
C MET A 145 -17.96 -3.08 -2.53
N GLY A 146 -17.09 -2.57 -3.41
CA GLY A 146 -16.27 -3.41 -4.28
C GLY A 146 -15.28 -4.29 -3.52
N GLN A 147 -14.77 -3.84 -2.37
CA GLN A 147 -13.91 -4.66 -1.50
C GLN A 147 -14.70 -5.85 -0.93
N GLU A 148 -15.93 -5.61 -0.46
CA GLU A 148 -16.81 -6.67 0.06
C GLU A 148 -17.17 -7.69 -1.03
N THR A 149 -17.50 -7.23 -2.24
CA THR A 149 -17.79 -8.13 -3.37
C THR A 149 -16.58 -9.01 -3.72
N ARG A 150 -15.37 -8.44 -3.72
CA ARG A 150 -14.13 -9.19 -3.93
C ARG A 150 -13.90 -10.20 -2.81
N ASN A 151 -14.06 -9.80 -1.54
CA ASN A 151 -13.85 -10.67 -0.39
C ASN A 151 -14.75 -11.91 -0.50
N LYS A 152 -16.05 -11.74 -0.79
CA LYS A 152 -16.97 -12.86 -1.00
C LYS A 152 -16.55 -13.81 -2.13
N LEU A 153 -15.98 -13.27 -3.22
CA LEU A 153 -15.46 -14.10 -4.31
C LEU A 153 -14.23 -14.89 -3.87
N THR A 154 -13.31 -14.25 -3.15
CA THR A 154 -12.10 -14.92 -2.64
C THR A 154 -12.40 -15.91 -1.52
N ASP A 155 -13.42 -15.66 -0.70
CA ASP A 155 -13.88 -16.61 0.32
C ASP A 155 -14.44 -17.87 -0.36
N TYR A 156 -15.27 -17.69 -1.40
CA TYR A 156 -15.74 -18.80 -2.21
C TYR A 156 -14.57 -19.63 -2.78
N TRP A 157 -13.56 -18.97 -3.37
CA TRP A 157 -12.38 -19.66 -3.90
C TRP A 157 -11.62 -20.44 -2.84
N LYS A 158 -11.42 -19.84 -1.66
CA LYS A 158 -10.76 -20.48 -0.52
C LYS A 158 -11.48 -21.75 -0.11
N ASP A 159 -12.78 -21.64 0.10
CA ASP A 159 -13.64 -22.74 0.57
C ASP A 159 -13.77 -23.87 -0.48
N HIS A 160 -13.48 -23.55 -1.75
CA HIS A 160 -13.59 -24.48 -2.87
C HIS A 160 -12.23 -24.92 -3.44
N GLY A 161 -11.15 -24.81 -2.66
CA GLY A 161 -9.85 -25.42 -2.95
C GLY A 161 -9.03 -24.70 -4.02
N VAL A 162 -9.18 -23.38 -4.14
CA VAL A 162 -8.29 -22.53 -4.92
C VAL A 162 -7.22 -21.96 -3.98
N ALA A 163 -5.95 -22.05 -4.34
CA ALA A 163 -4.84 -21.59 -3.52
C ALA A 163 -4.74 -20.05 -3.50
N GLU A 164 -4.59 -19.46 -2.31
CA GLU A 164 -4.34 -18.03 -2.15
C GLU A 164 -3.01 -17.63 -2.82
N GLY A 165 -2.93 -16.40 -3.33
CA GLY A 165 -1.74 -15.91 -4.06
C GLY A 165 -1.87 -16.10 -5.56
N ASP A 166 -1.11 -17.04 -6.13
CA ASP A 166 -0.94 -17.19 -7.59
C ASP A 166 -2.24 -17.56 -8.31
N GLU A 167 -3.03 -18.50 -7.77
CA GLU A 167 -4.28 -18.90 -8.43
C GLU A 167 -5.33 -17.79 -8.37
N TYR A 168 -5.36 -17.00 -7.28
CA TYR A 168 -6.21 -15.81 -7.17
C TYR A 168 -5.81 -14.76 -8.19
N ALA A 169 -4.50 -14.55 -8.40
CA ALA A 169 -4.00 -13.63 -9.41
C ALA A 169 -4.40 -14.08 -10.82
N ILE A 170 -4.32 -15.38 -11.12
CA ILE A 170 -4.76 -15.95 -12.40
C ILE A 170 -6.25 -15.68 -12.64
N LEU A 171 -7.12 -16.06 -11.68
CA LEU A 171 -8.56 -15.89 -11.84
C LEU A 171 -8.96 -14.42 -11.91
N THR A 172 -8.38 -13.58 -11.04
CA THR A 172 -8.61 -12.13 -11.07
C THR A 172 -8.21 -11.53 -12.41
N ASN A 173 -7.08 -11.96 -12.98
CA ASN A 173 -6.63 -11.46 -14.27
C ASN A 173 -7.54 -11.93 -15.42
N ILE A 174 -8.04 -13.17 -15.38
CA ILE A 174 -9.04 -13.67 -16.35
C ILE A 174 -10.31 -12.81 -16.29
N ILE A 175 -10.88 -12.61 -15.09
CA ILE A 175 -12.09 -11.78 -14.93
C ILE A 175 -11.85 -10.39 -15.50
N HIS A 176 -10.71 -9.78 -15.14
CA HIS A 176 -10.35 -8.44 -15.57
C HIS A 176 -10.23 -8.35 -17.10
N GLN A 177 -9.41 -9.20 -17.71
CA GLN A 177 -9.24 -9.27 -19.17
C GLN A 177 -10.55 -9.46 -19.92
N GLU A 178 -11.44 -10.29 -19.38
CA GLU A 178 -12.70 -10.60 -20.03
C GLU A 178 -13.61 -9.37 -20.15
N TRP A 179 -13.66 -8.51 -19.13
CA TRP A 179 -14.50 -7.31 -19.17
C TRP A 179 -13.80 -6.08 -19.76
N THR A 180 -12.49 -5.90 -19.55
CA THR A 180 -11.74 -4.72 -20.02
C THR A 180 -11.08 -4.88 -21.38
N ASP A 181 -10.90 -6.11 -21.87
CA ASP A 181 -9.98 -6.44 -22.98
C ASP A 181 -8.49 -6.17 -22.66
N LEU A 182 -8.12 -5.93 -21.39
CA LEU A 182 -6.75 -5.65 -20.94
C LEU A 182 -6.34 -6.54 -19.76
N SER A 183 -5.07 -6.95 -19.69
CA SER A 183 -4.56 -7.52 -18.43
C SER A 183 -4.54 -6.48 -17.32
N VAL A 184 -4.52 -6.91 -16.06
CA VAL A 184 -4.37 -5.99 -14.92
C VAL A 184 -3.09 -5.16 -15.06
N GLN A 185 -2.02 -5.74 -15.61
CA GLN A 185 -0.75 -5.05 -15.81
C GLN A 185 -0.79 -4.05 -16.97
N ASP A 186 -1.46 -4.40 -18.08
CA ASP A 186 -1.64 -3.48 -19.21
C ASP A 186 -2.52 -2.31 -18.81
N HIS A 187 -3.57 -2.55 -18.02
CA HIS A 187 -4.44 -1.50 -17.53
C HIS A 187 -3.72 -0.56 -16.54
N LYS A 188 -2.85 -1.09 -15.67
CA LYS A 188 -1.95 -0.26 -14.86
C LYS A 188 -1.05 0.61 -15.73
N THR A 189 -0.50 0.04 -16.79
CA THR A 189 0.38 0.75 -17.73
C THR A 189 -0.38 1.86 -18.47
N LEU A 190 -1.61 1.57 -18.92
CA LEU A 190 -2.51 2.54 -19.55
C LEU A 190 -2.76 3.76 -18.65
N LYS A 191 -2.94 3.56 -17.34
CA LYS A 191 -3.14 4.64 -16.36
C LYS A 191 -1.83 5.28 -15.84
N GLY A 192 -0.69 4.97 -16.48
CA GLY A 192 0.62 5.52 -16.11
C GLY A 192 1.12 5.07 -14.74
N LEU A 193 0.67 3.90 -14.24
CA LEU A 193 1.01 3.40 -12.92
C LEU A 193 2.26 2.50 -12.98
N SER A 194 3.31 2.88 -12.26
CA SER A 194 4.41 1.98 -11.90
C SER A 194 4.05 1.13 -10.66
N LYS A 195 4.69 -0.03 -10.48
CA LYS A 195 4.55 -0.79 -9.22
C LYS A 195 5.04 0.10 -8.05
N PRO A 196 4.34 0.19 -6.90
CA PRO A 196 3.37 -0.77 -6.35
C PRO A 196 1.90 -0.27 -6.27
N HIS A 197 1.45 0.58 -7.20
CA HIS A 197 0.09 1.15 -7.11
C HIS A 197 -1.03 0.12 -7.33
N ASN A 198 -2.12 0.23 -6.56
CA ASN A 198 -3.33 -0.59 -6.70
C ASN A 198 -4.24 -0.01 -7.78
N LEU A 199 -4.45 -0.75 -8.88
CA LEU A 199 -5.23 -0.30 -10.04
C LEU A 199 -6.61 0.24 -9.68
N ARG A 200 -7.33 -0.39 -8.75
CA ARG A 200 -8.71 0.02 -8.38
C ARG A 200 -8.76 1.39 -7.73
N ASP A 201 -7.67 1.82 -7.12
CA ASP A 201 -7.60 3.15 -6.56
C ASP A 201 -7.52 4.20 -7.68
N HIS A 202 -7.14 3.84 -8.91
CA HIS A 202 -7.03 4.78 -10.05
C HIS A 202 -8.15 4.61 -11.08
N MET A 203 -9.11 3.74 -10.80
CA MET A 203 -10.29 3.50 -11.62
C MET A 203 -11.34 4.59 -11.40
N ASN A 204 -12.01 4.94 -12.50
CA ASN A 204 -13.20 5.78 -12.48
C ASN A 204 -14.40 5.00 -11.92
N GLU A 205 -15.53 5.70 -11.74
CA GLU A 205 -16.74 5.11 -11.16
C GLU A 205 -17.28 3.91 -11.96
N ALA A 206 -17.36 4.04 -13.29
CA ALA A 206 -17.88 2.98 -14.16
C ALA A 206 -16.96 1.74 -14.14
N GLU A 207 -15.64 1.95 -14.11
CA GLU A 207 -14.66 0.87 -13.98
C GLU A 207 -14.82 0.10 -12.64
N LEU A 208 -15.06 0.80 -11.54
CA LEU A 208 -15.30 0.17 -10.24
C LEU A 208 -16.60 -0.63 -10.22
N ILE A 209 -17.68 -0.08 -10.76
CA ILE A 209 -18.99 -0.75 -10.84
C ILE A 209 -18.91 -2.00 -11.71
N LEU A 210 -18.29 -1.91 -12.89
CA LEU A 210 -18.14 -3.06 -13.79
C LEU A 210 -17.21 -4.12 -13.21
N THR A 211 -16.16 -3.72 -12.48
CA THR A 211 -15.32 -4.68 -11.73
C THR A 211 -16.15 -5.43 -10.71
N ALA A 212 -16.95 -4.74 -9.90
CA ALA A 212 -17.81 -5.36 -8.90
C ALA A 212 -18.86 -6.28 -9.57
N LEU A 213 -19.45 -5.86 -10.69
CA LEU A 213 -20.38 -6.70 -11.47
C LEU A 213 -19.70 -7.98 -11.95
N ALA A 214 -18.49 -7.88 -12.52
CA ALA A 214 -17.74 -9.03 -13.01
C ALA A 214 -17.43 -10.03 -11.89
N GLU A 215 -17.01 -9.53 -10.73
CA GLU A 215 -16.69 -10.35 -9.54
C GLU A 215 -17.93 -11.00 -8.93
N LEU A 216 -19.02 -10.22 -8.79
CA LEU A 216 -20.30 -10.72 -8.31
C LEU A 216 -20.84 -11.83 -9.21
N SER A 217 -20.88 -11.58 -10.53
CA SER A 217 -21.34 -12.56 -11.51
C SER A 217 -20.46 -13.81 -11.53
N THR A 218 -19.14 -13.65 -11.44
CA THR A 218 -18.21 -14.78 -11.35
C THR A 218 -18.55 -15.67 -10.15
N ARG A 219 -18.72 -15.08 -8.96
CA ARG A 219 -19.07 -15.84 -7.74
C ARG A 219 -20.40 -16.56 -7.87
N GLN A 220 -21.44 -15.87 -8.36
CA GLN A 220 -22.78 -16.45 -8.52
C GLN A 220 -22.78 -17.63 -9.50
N ILE A 221 -22.03 -17.51 -10.60
CA ILE A 221 -21.89 -18.59 -11.58
C ILE A 221 -21.06 -19.75 -11.01
N ALA A 222 -19.99 -19.45 -10.28
CA ALA A 222 -19.17 -20.46 -9.63
C ALA A 222 -20.00 -21.29 -8.64
N ASP A 223 -20.77 -20.62 -7.80
CA ASP A 223 -21.69 -21.24 -6.85
C ASP A 223 -22.76 -22.09 -7.54
N SER A 224 -23.40 -21.56 -8.60
CA SER A 224 -24.38 -22.33 -9.39
C SER A 224 -23.77 -23.57 -10.05
N MET A 225 -22.50 -23.50 -10.44
CA MET A 225 -21.76 -24.61 -11.05
C MET A 225 -21.09 -25.52 -10.01
N GLN A 226 -21.10 -25.16 -8.73
CA GLN A 226 -20.32 -25.80 -7.67
C GLN A 226 -18.84 -25.96 -8.05
N ALA A 227 -18.25 -24.92 -8.65
CA ALA A 227 -16.93 -24.97 -9.25
C ALA A 227 -15.81 -25.11 -8.19
N ARG A 228 -14.99 -26.15 -8.31
CA ARG A 228 -13.88 -26.45 -7.40
C ARG A 228 -12.50 -26.38 -8.04
N GLY A 229 -11.55 -25.85 -7.29
CA GLY A 229 -10.17 -25.64 -7.70
C GLY A 229 -10.02 -24.66 -8.86
N LEU A 230 -8.77 -24.36 -9.21
CA LEU A 230 -8.44 -23.37 -10.25
C LEU A 230 -9.08 -23.71 -11.60
N ARG A 231 -8.95 -24.96 -12.06
CA ARG A 231 -9.37 -25.35 -13.43
C ARG A 231 -10.85 -25.09 -13.67
N GLN A 232 -11.72 -25.46 -12.74
CA GLN A 232 -13.16 -25.25 -12.90
C GLN A 232 -13.53 -23.78 -12.73
N ASN A 233 -12.89 -23.06 -11.80
CA ASN A 233 -13.16 -21.65 -11.54
C ASN A 233 -12.76 -20.70 -12.69
N LYS A 234 -11.94 -21.14 -13.66
CA LYS A 234 -11.71 -20.39 -14.90
C LYS A 234 -12.99 -20.16 -15.70
N ILE A 235 -13.92 -21.11 -15.71
CA ILE A 235 -15.16 -21.00 -16.49
C ILE A 235 -16.09 -19.92 -15.91
N PRO A 236 -16.42 -19.92 -14.61
CA PRO A 236 -17.11 -18.79 -13.97
C PRO A 236 -16.40 -17.45 -14.15
N ALA A 237 -15.06 -17.42 -14.04
CA ALA A 237 -14.29 -16.19 -14.23
C ALA A 237 -14.49 -15.59 -15.62
N GLN A 238 -14.46 -16.42 -16.66
CA GLN A 238 -14.73 -16.01 -18.04
C GLN A 238 -16.17 -15.53 -18.22
N LYS A 239 -17.14 -16.31 -17.73
CA LYS A 239 -18.57 -15.97 -17.88
C LYS A 239 -18.95 -14.70 -17.11
N GLY A 240 -18.45 -14.55 -15.89
CA GLY A 240 -18.68 -13.36 -15.06
C GLY A 240 -18.06 -12.10 -15.65
N GLY A 241 -16.79 -12.20 -16.12
CA GLY A 241 -16.16 -11.11 -16.87
C GLY A 241 -16.94 -10.76 -18.16
N ARG A 242 -17.46 -11.76 -18.87
CA ARG A 242 -18.26 -11.53 -20.08
C ARG A 242 -19.57 -10.79 -19.82
N ILE A 243 -20.23 -11.02 -18.68
CA ILE A 243 -21.43 -10.27 -18.29
C ILE A 243 -21.10 -8.78 -18.13
N ALA A 244 -20.03 -8.47 -17.39
CA ALA A 244 -19.58 -7.08 -17.24
C ALA A 244 -19.12 -6.48 -18.58
N LYS A 245 -18.50 -7.27 -19.47
CA LYS A 245 -18.15 -6.84 -20.83
C LYS A 245 -19.39 -6.40 -21.62
N ASN A 246 -20.46 -7.17 -21.54
CA ASN A 246 -21.69 -6.87 -22.26
C ASN A 246 -22.31 -5.57 -21.73
N ALA A 247 -22.40 -5.42 -20.40
CA ALA A 247 -22.86 -4.20 -19.77
C ALA A 247 -22.00 -2.98 -20.15
N ARG A 248 -20.67 -3.14 -20.20
CA ARG A 248 -19.74 -2.11 -20.66
C ARG A 248 -20.06 -1.69 -22.10
N ARG A 249 -20.11 -2.65 -23.03
CA ARG A 249 -20.35 -2.38 -24.45
C ARG A 249 -21.69 -1.71 -24.68
N GLU A 250 -22.72 -2.14 -23.95
CA GLU A 250 -24.04 -1.52 -24.01
C GLU A 250 -23.97 -0.06 -23.52
N LEU A 251 -23.35 0.20 -22.38
CA LEU A 251 -23.15 1.56 -21.86
C LEU A 251 -22.36 2.45 -22.83
N GLU A 252 -21.24 1.96 -23.37
CA GLU A 252 -20.40 2.66 -24.34
C GLU A 252 -21.20 2.98 -25.62
N SER A 253 -22.04 2.05 -26.10
CA SER A 253 -22.90 2.25 -27.28
C SER A 253 -23.97 3.34 -27.09
N LYS A 254 -24.51 3.48 -25.87
CA LYS A 254 -25.56 4.46 -25.55
C LYS A 254 -25.00 5.83 -25.21
N THR A 255 -23.79 5.89 -24.66
CA THR A 255 -23.16 7.13 -24.21
C THR A 255 -22.17 7.71 -25.22
N GLY A 256 -21.66 6.89 -26.15
CA GLY A 256 -20.59 7.27 -27.08
C GLY A 256 -19.24 7.48 -26.42
N LYS A 257 -19.07 7.10 -25.14
CA LYS A 257 -17.84 7.30 -24.37
C LYS A 257 -17.25 5.96 -23.96
N SER A 258 -15.93 5.79 -24.10
CA SER A 258 -15.22 4.63 -23.58
C SER A 258 -15.25 4.62 -22.06
N VAL A 259 -15.50 3.46 -21.45
CA VAL A 259 -15.41 3.30 -19.99
C VAL A 259 -13.97 3.13 -19.54
N ILE A 260 -13.15 2.44 -20.35
CA ILE A 260 -11.73 2.25 -20.10
C ILE A 260 -10.98 3.48 -20.63
N THR A 261 -10.32 4.21 -19.73
CA THR A 261 -9.56 5.42 -20.05
C THR A 261 -8.19 5.40 -19.38
N ASP A 262 -7.25 6.15 -19.94
CA ASP A 262 -5.93 6.43 -19.36
C ASP A 262 -5.98 7.42 -18.19
N GLU A 263 -7.15 8.03 -17.94
CA GLU A 263 -7.35 8.94 -16.82
C GLU A 263 -7.06 8.26 -15.48
N ASN A 264 -6.13 8.88 -14.75
CA ASN A 264 -5.79 8.49 -13.40
C ASN A 264 -6.67 9.29 -12.42
N PHE A 265 -7.64 8.63 -11.79
CA PHE A 265 -8.63 9.28 -10.92
C PHE A 265 -8.10 9.73 -9.54
N LEU A 266 -6.79 9.78 -9.35
CA LEU A 266 -6.19 10.62 -8.32
C LEU A 266 -6.21 12.06 -8.81
N ALA A 267 -6.90 12.96 -8.10
CA ALA A 267 -6.70 14.39 -8.33
C ALA A 267 -5.18 14.68 -8.31
N PRO A 268 -4.63 15.47 -9.25
CA PRO A 268 -3.27 15.97 -9.07
C PRO A 268 -3.25 16.67 -7.70
N LEU A 269 -2.37 16.21 -6.80
CA LEU A 269 -2.04 16.93 -5.56
C LEU A 269 -1.90 18.40 -5.94
N ASN A 270 -2.85 19.21 -5.49
CA ASN A 270 -3.06 20.60 -5.89
C ASN A 270 -1.83 21.28 -6.49
N LYS A 271 -1.90 21.61 -7.79
CA LYS A 271 -1.28 22.83 -8.32
C LYS A 271 -2.01 24.04 -7.71
N ALA A 272 -1.92 24.22 -6.39
CA ALA A 272 -2.43 25.39 -5.67
C ALA A 272 -1.79 25.44 -4.29
N ASN A 273 -0.53 25.89 -4.28
CA ASN A 273 0.02 26.82 -3.30
C ASN A 273 1.30 27.43 -3.91
N LYS A 274 1.14 28.06 -5.10
CA LYS A 274 1.86 29.29 -5.38
C LYS A 274 1.03 30.39 -4.73
N ILE A 275 1.38 30.75 -3.51
CA ILE A 275 1.10 32.10 -3.04
C ILE A 275 2.48 32.73 -2.89
N SER A 276 2.62 33.80 -3.67
CA SER A 276 3.63 34.86 -3.61
C SER A 276 4.20 35.12 -2.23
#